data_AF-A0A520HJV9-F1
#
_entry.id   AF-A0A520HJV9-F1
#
_cell.length_a   1.000
_cell.length_b   1.000
_cell.length_c   1.000
_cell.angle_alpha   90.00
_cell.angle_beta   90.00
_cell.angle_gamma   90.00
#
_symmetry.space_group_name_H-M   'P 1'
#
loop_
_entity.id
_entity.type
_entity.pdbx_description
1 polymer ?
#
loop_
_entity_poly.entity_id
_entity_poly.type
_entity_poly.pdbx_seq_one_letter_code
_entity_poly.pdbx_strand_id
1 'polypeptide(L)' 'MTQEADPHYHVVRNDEEQYSIWPVDRALPLGWSAVGTQGNKADCLA' A
#
# COMPACT_ATOMS: atom_id res chain seq x y z
N MET A 1 -10.96 -15.94 -16.32
CA MET A 1 -10.37 -15.83 -14.96
C MET A 1 -9.61 -14.52 -14.98
N THR A 2 -10.13 -13.52 -14.29
CA THR A 2 -9.75 -12.10 -14.47
C THR A 2 -8.31 -11.84 -14.06
N GLN A 3 -7.62 -11.15 -14.97
CA GLN A 3 -6.32 -10.49 -14.86
C GLN A 3 -5.94 -10.06 -13.43
N GLU A 4 -4.81 -10.53 -12.91
CA GLU A 4 -4.13 -9.86 -11.80
C GLU A 4 -2.70 -9.60 -12.25
N ALA A 5 -2.55 -8.53 -13.05
CA ALA A 5 -1.26 -7.97 -13.39
C ALA A 5 -0.52 -7.66 -12.08
N ASP A 6 0.70 -8.20 -11.94
CA ASP A 6 1.61 -8.11 -10.78
C ASP A 6 1.35 -6.86 -9.91
N PRO A 7 0.44 -6.95 -8.92
CA PRO A 7 -0.13 -5.76 -8.32
C PRO A 7 0.91 -5.18 -7.38
N HIS A 8 1.56 -4.12 -7.85
CA HIS A 8 2.47 -3.34 -7.02
C HIS A 8 1.62 -2.67 -5.93
N TYR A 9 1.96 -2.93 -4.68
CA TYR A 9 1.33 -2.29 -3.53
C TYR A 9 2.31 -1.29 -2.92
N HIS A 10 1.80 -0.16 -2.49
CA HIS A 10 2.54 0.77 -1.65
C HIS A 10 2.00 0.68 -0.24
N VAL A 11 2.89 0.88 0.73
CA VAL A 11 2.49 1.04 2.11
C VAL A 11 1.89 2.43 2.27
N VAL A 12 0.65 2.46 2.73
CA VAL A 12 -0.05 3.67 3.13
C VAL A 12 -0.14 3.71 4.65
N ARG A 13 -0.02 4.91 5.19
CA ARG A 13 -0.25 5.18 6.61
C ARG A 13 -1.36 6.22 6.74
N ASN A 14 -2.24 6.02 7.71
CA ASN A 14 -3.22 7.02 8.10
C ASN A 14 -2.70 7.91 9.25
N ASP A 15 -3.49 8.92 9.62
CA ASP A 15 -3.17 9.84 10.72
C ASP A 15 -3.07 9.12 12.08
N GLU A 16 -3.75 7.99 12.24
CA GLU A 16 -3.75 7.15 13.44
C GLU A 16 -2.55 6.17 13.53
N GLU A 17 -1.50 6.36 12.71
CA GLU A 17 -0.33 5.48 12.64
C GLU A 17 -0.64 4.01 12.26
N GLN A 18 -1.78 3.76 11.63
CA GLN A 18 -2.11 2.47 11.07
C GLN A 18 -1.51 2.31 9.68
N TYR A 19 -0.91 1.16 9.43
CA TYR A 19 -0.31 0.79 8.15
C TYR A 19 -1.24 -0.14 7.38
N SER A 20 -1.39 0.11 6.09
CA SER A 20 -2.09 -0.78 5.16
C SER A 20 -1.38 -0.82 3.81
N ILE A 21 -1.71 -1.84 3.02
CA ILE A 21 -1.22 -1.95 1.65
C ILE A 21 -2.30 -1.44 0.70
N TRP A 22 -1.91 -0.57 -0.23
CA TRP A 22 -2.83 0.00 -1.22
C TRP A 22 -2.28 -0.21 -2.63
N PRO A 23 -3.12 -0.52 -3.63
CA PRO A 23 -2.66 -0.73 -5.01
C PRO A 23 -2.09 0.57 -5.58
N VAL A 24 -0.89 0.54 -6.16
CA VAL A 24 -0.28 1.74 -6.80
C VAL A 24 -1.09 2.28 -7.97
N ASP A 25 -1.89 1.42 -8.61
CA ASP A 25 -2.76 1.79 -9.73
C ASP A 25 -3.99 2.61 -9.28
N ARG A 26 -4.27 2.66 -7.98
CA ARG A 26 -5.44 3.34 -7.41
C ARG A 26 -5.04 4.59 -6.65
N ALA A 27 -5.76 5.69 -6.89
CA ALA A 27 -5.60 6.92 -6.12
C ALA A 27 -5.79 6.68 -4.61
N LEU A 28 -5.02 7.41 -3.80
CA LEU A 28 -5.03 7.35 -2.35
C LEU A 28 -6.33 7.95 -1.77
N PRO A 29 -6.99 7.30 -0.82
CA PRO A 29 -8.11 7.89 -0.10
C PRO A 29 -7.65 9.05 0.80
N LEU A 30 -8.54 10.01 1.05
CA LEU A 30 -8.26 11.18 1.89
C LEU A 30 -7.89 10.73 3.32
N GLY A 31 -6.82 11.29 3.88
CA GLY A 31 -6.30 10.90 5.19
C GLY A 31 -5.33 9.71 5.16
N TRP A 32 -5.06 9.13 3.99
CA TRP A 32 -4.04 8.12 3.78
C TRP A 32 -2.89 8.69 2.96
N SER A 33 -1.67 8.44 3.44
CA SER A 33 -0.44 8.93 2.82
C SER A 33 0.47 7.75 2.47
N ALA A 34 0.94 7.69 1.23
CA ALA A 34 1.93 6.69 0.84
C ALA A 34 3.26 6.99 1.55
N VAL A 35 3.78 6.01 2.29
CA VAL A 35 4.98 6.18 3.14
C VAL A 35 6.27 5.86 2.37
N GLY A 36 6.18 5.67 1.05
CA GLY A 36 7.33 5.51 0.15
C GLY A 36 7.91 4.09 0.08
N THR A 37 7.74 3.25 1.11
CA THR A 37 8.11 1.84 1.03
C THR A 37 7.12 1.09 0.14
N GLN A 38 7.59 0.72 -1.05
CA GLN A 38 6.97 -0.25 -1.94
C GLN A 38 7.77 -1.54 -1.76
N GLY A 39 7.17 -2.55 -1.14
CA GLY A 39 7.90 -3.73 -0.75
C GLY A 39 6.98 -4.87 -0.35
N ASN A 40 7.54 -6.06 -0.29
CA ASN A 40 6.84 -7.28 0.05
C ASN A 40 6.39 -7.19 1.53
N LYS A 41 5.21 -7.76 1.85
CA LYS A 41 4.63 -7.77 3.20
C LYS A 41 5.59 -8.20 4.32
N ALA A 42 6.63 -8.98 3.98
CA ALA A 42 7.66 -9.45 4.90
C ALA A 42 8.61 -8.34 5.39
N ASP A 43 8.88 -7.32 4.58
CA ASP A 43 9.77 -6.19 4.96
C ASP A 43 9.07 -5.21 5.92
N CYS A 44 7.73 -5.14 5.88
CA CYS A 44 6.93 -4.24 6.71
C CYS A 44 6.57 -4.78 8.10
N LEU A 45 6.97 -6.00 8.45
CA LEU A 45 6.54 -6.72 9.68
C LEU A 45 7.72 -7.11 10.60
N ALA A 46 8.94 -6.64 10.30
CA ALA A 46 10.15 -6.93 11.07
C ALA A 46 10.40 -5.93 12.21
#